data_AF-A0A914V834-F1
#
_entry.id   AF-A0A914V834-F1
#
_cell.length_a   1.000
_cell.length_b   1.000
_cell.length_c   1.000
_cell.angle_alpha   90.00
_cell.angle_beta   90.00
_cell.angle_gamma   90.00
#
_symmetry.space_group_name_H-M   'P 1'
#
loop_
_entity.id
_entity.type
_entity.pdbx_description
1 polymer ?
#
loop_
_entity_poly.entity_id
_entity_poly.type
_entity_poly.pdbx_seq_one_letter_code
_entity_poly.pdbx_strand_id
1 'polypeptide(L)' 'MDRLQSGVFEELELALLADTLQVRVEVFDTRSMTPHVAAVYPDKSSRSAPITFLKTADQRLLPLYHVAEFE' A
#
# COMPACT_ATOMS: atom_id res chain seq x y z
N MET A 1 7.34 17.68 13.52
CA MET A 1 6.86 16.41 14.10
C MET A 1 5.47 16.13 13.52
N ASP A 2 5.32 16.32 12.19
CA ASP A 2 4.01 16.58 11.53
C ASP A 2 3.65 15.56 10.45
N ARG A 3 4.52 14.57 10.18
CA ARG A 3 4.32 13.62 9.07
C ARG A 3 3.22 12.59 9.36
N LEU A 4 3.07 12.15 10.60
CA LEU A 4 2.02 11.20 11.00
C LEU A 4 0.61 11.77 10.85
N GLN A 5 0.43 13.09 10.86
CA GLN A 5 -0.88 13.72 10.71
C GLN A 5 -1.36 13.85 9.26
N SER A 6 -0.47 13.76 8.27
CA SER A 6 -0.87 13.87 6.85
C SER A 6 -1.44 12.56 6.28
N GLY A 7 -1.27 11.44 6.98
CA GLY A 7 -1.69 10.12 6.49
C GLY A 7 -0.92 9.66 5.24
N VAL A 8 0.22 10.28 4.95
CA VAL A 8 1.06 9.95 3.79
C VAL A 8 2.25 9.11 4.28
N PHE A 9 2.30 7.86 3.83
CA PHE A 9 3.45 6.98 4.06
C PHE A 9 4.51 7.14 2.97
N GLU A 10 5.78 6.95 3.32
CA GLU A 10 6.88 6.73 2.37
C GLU A 10 7.10 5.25 2.08
N GLU A 11 7.77 4.92 0.97
CA GLU A 11 8.06 3.53 0.56
C GLU A 11 8.85 2.75 1.62
N LEU A 12 9.83 3.39 2.27
CA LEU A 12 10.60 2.78 3.36
C LEU A 12 9.71 2.48 4.57
N GLU A 13 8.77 3.38 4.90
CA GLU A 13 7.85 3.20 6.02
C GLU A 13 6.88 2.05 5.74
N LEU A 14 6.42 1.89 4.50
CA LEU A 14 5.62 0.73 4.09
C LEU A 14 6.40 -0.58 4.16
N ALA A 15 7.68 -0.59 3.77
CA ALA A 15 8.53 -1.77 3.90
C ALA A 15 8.73 -2.17 5.37
N LEU A 16 8.99 -1.20 6.24
CA LEU A 16 9.10 -1.42 7.69
C LEU A 16 7.79 -1.89 8.30
N LEU A 17 6.65 -1.33 7.88
CA LEU A 17 5.32 -1.76 8.31
C LEU A 17 5.05 -3.22 7.92
N ALA A 18 5.33 -3.58 6.67
CA ALA A 18 5.15 -4.93 6.14
C ALA A 18 5.97 -5.96 6.93
N ASP A 19 7.25 -5.65 7.18
CA ASP A 19 8.15 -6.51 7.93
C ASP A 19 7.73 -6.64 9.41
N THR A 20 7.45 -5.50 10.07
CA THR A 20 7.06 -5.44 11.48
C THR A 20 5.77 -6.21 11.76
N LEU A 21 4.78 -6.07 10.89
CA LEU A 21 3.48 -6.74 11.04
C LEU A 21 3.44 -8.13 10.39
N GLN A 22 4.50 -8.53 9.69
CA GLN A 22 4.56 -9.75 8.88
C GLN A 22 3.39 -9.86 7.90
N VAL A 23 3.02 -8.74 7.28
CA VAL A 23 1.96 -8.64 6.28
C VAL A 23 2.54 -8.37 4.90
N ARG A 24 1.79 -8.74 3.86
CA ARG A 24 2.09 -8.31 2.50
C ARG A 24 1.46 -6.95 2.26
N VAL A 25 2.22 -6.03 1.72
CA VAL A 25 1.76 -4.71 1.27
C VAL A 25 1.96 -4.64 -0.24
N GLU A 26 0.94 -4.21 -0.96
CA GLU A 26 1.00 -3.97 -2.40
C GLU A 26 0.69 -2.52 -2.71
N VAL A 27 1.51 -1.90 -3.54
CA VAL A 27 1.32 -0.52 -3.99
C VAL A 27 0.94 -0.55 -5.46
N PHE A 28 -0.22 0.00 -5.81
CA PHE A 28 -0.66 0.16 -7.18
C PHE A 28 -0.49 1.61 -7.62
N ASP A 29 0.09 1.81 -8.80
CA ASP A 29 0.18 3.12 -9.43
C ASP A 29 -1.08 3.39 -10.27
N THR A 30 -1.77 4.48 -9.95
CA THR A 30 -3.00 4.89 -10.65
C THR A 30 -2.75 5.97 -11.69
N ARG A 31 -1.50 6.36 -11.94
CA ARG A 31 -1.14 7.36 -12.97
C ARG A 31 -1.26 6.81 -14.38
N SER A 32 -1.16 5.49 -14.54
CA SER A 32 -1.41 4.81 -15.82
C SER A 32 -2.89 4.50 -15.99
N MET A 33 -3.39 4.53 -17.24
CA MET A 33 -4.77 4.13 -17.56
C MET A 33 -5.12 2.73 -17.03
N THR A 34 -4.14 1.83 -17.01
CA THR A 34 -4.24 0.50 -16.41
C THR A 34 -3.48 0.51 -15.08
N PRO A 35 -4.14 0.32 -13.93
CA PRO A 35 -3.45 0.17 -12.66
C PRO A 35 -2.46 -0.99 -12.73
N HIS A 36 -1.23 -0.76 -12.28
CA HIS A 36 -0.20 -1.79 -12.22
C HIS A 36 0.48 -1.78 -10.85
N VAL A 37 1.01 -2.93 -10.46
CA VAL A 37 1.76 -3.07 -9.21
C VAL A 37 3.08 -2.32 -9.36
N ALA A 38 3.24 -1.24 -8.60
CA ALA A 38 4.47 -0.46 -8.54
C ALA A 38 5.49 -1.03 -7.55
N ALA A 39 5.01 -1.59 -6.43
CA ALA A 39 5.87 -2.19 -5.43
C ALA A 39 5.13 -3.25 -4.60
N VAL A 40 5.88 -4.21 -4.04
CA VAL A 40 5.38 -5.22 -3.10
C VAL A 40 6.36 -5.33 -1.93
N TYR A 41 5.83 -5.37 -0.71
CA TYR A 41 6.63 -5.52 0.51
C TYR A 41 6.09 -6.64 1.40
N PRO A 42 6.94 -7.54 1.91
CA PRO A 42 8.26 -7.86 1.38
C PRO A 42 8.16 -8.42 -0.06
N ASP A 43 9.23 -8.33 -0.85
CA ASP A 43 9.32 -8.84 -2.24
C ASP A 43 9.09 -10.36 -2.39
N LYS A 44 9.03 -11.08 -1.26
CA LYS A 44 8.79 -12.53 -1.22
C LYS A 44 7.28 -12.79 -1.15
N SER A 45 6.85 -13.87 -1.78
CA SER A 45 5.46 -14.31 -1.71
C SER A 45 5.06 -14.67 -0.28
N SER A 46 4.36 -13.76 0.39
CA SER A 46 3.62 -14.09 1.61
C SER A 46 2.32 -14.81 1.24
N ARG A 47 1.90 -15.74 2.11
CA ARG A 47 0.60 -16.41 2.02
C ARG A 47 -0.55 -15.56 2.59
N SER A 48 -0.25 -14.45 3.28
CA SER A 48 -1.27 -13.55 3.82
C SER A 48 -1.89 -12.67 2.72
N ALA A 49 -3.17 -12.34 2.89
CA ALA A 49 -3.86 -11.40 2.02
C ALA A 49 -3.13 -10.04 2.06
N PRO A 50 -2.92 -9.38 0.90
CA PRO A 50 -2.20 -8.13 0.87
C PRO A 50 -3.04 -6.98 1.43
N ILE A 51 -2.39 -6.06 2.12
CA ILE A 51 -2.89 -4.70 2.35
C ILE A 51 -2.52 -3.88 1.12
N THR A 52 -3.51 -3.27 0.50
CA THR A 52 -3.30 -2.52 -0.74
C THR A 52 -3.23 -1.02 -0.49
N PHE A 53 -2.27 -0.36 -1.11
CA PHE A 53 -2.17 1.10 -1.18
C PHE A 53 -2.21 1.56 -2.63
N LEU A 54 -2.79 2.73 -2.85
CA LEU A 54 -2.80 3.43 -4.13
C LEU A 54 -1.79 4.57 -4.09
N LYS A 55 -0.91 4.63 -5.09
CA LYS A 55 0.01 5.74 -5.32
C LYS A 55 -0.64 6.73 -6.27
N THR A 56 -1.02 7.89 -5.73
CA THR A 56 -1.68 8.96 -6.47
C THR A 56 -0.69 9.77 -7.30
N ALA A 57 -1.21 10.62 -8.19
CA ALA A 57 -0.38 11.48 -9.04
C ALA A 57 0.58 12.39 -8.25
N ASP A 58 0.14 12.87 -7.08
CA ASP A 58 0.93 13.68 -6.14
C ASP A 58 1.81 12.86 -5.19
N GLN A 59 2.10 11.60 -5.54
CA GLN A 59 2.96 10.67 -4.80
C GLN A 59 2.46 10.28 -3.40
N ARG A 60 1.18 10.54 -3.08
CA ARG A 60 0.61 10.09 -1.81
C ARG A 60 0.21 8.62 -1.88
N LEU A 61 0.34 7.95 -0.74
CA LEU A 61 -0.07 6.55 -0.57
C LEU A 61 -1.37 6.52 0.22
N LEU A 62 -2.45 6.05 -0.41
CA LEU A 62 -3.77 5.93 0.20
C LEU A 62 -4.12 4.46 0.42
N PRO A 63 -4.54 4.05 1.63
CA PRO A 63 -4.98 2.68 1.86
C PRO A 63 -6.27 2.39 1.07
N LEU A 64 -6.32 1.24 0.42
CA LEU A 64 -7.51 0.73 -0.25
C LEU A 64 -8.17 -0.31 0.65
N TYR A 65 -9.42 -0.06 1.03
CA TYR A 65 -10.22 -1.00 1.81
C TYR A 65 -11.20 -1.69 0.89
N HIS A 66 -11.16 -3.03 0.86
CA HIS A 66 -12.24 -3.80 0.27
C HIS A 66 -13.42 -3.81 1.26
N VAL A 67 -14.52 -3.19 0.88
CA VAL A 67 -15.80 -3.34 1.59
C VAL A 67 -16.49 -4.53 0.96
N ALA A 68 -16.62 -5.62 1.70
CA ALA A 68 -17.42 -6.75 1.25
C ALA A 68 -18.86 -6.28 1.04
N GLU A 69 -19.44 -6.54 -0.13
CA GLU A 69 -20.86 -6.31 -0.35
C GLU A 69 -21.64 -7.27 0.55
N PHE A 70 -22.49 -6.73 1.42
CA PHE A 70 -23.42 -7.53 2.21
C PHE A 70 -24.58 -7.93 1.29
N GLU A 71 -24.70 -9.22 0.98
CA GLU A 71 -25.90 -9.81 0.36
C GLU A 71 -27.10 -9.80 1.32
#